data_AF-A0A3D2C929-F1
#
_entry.id   AF-A0A3D2C929-F1
#
_cell.length_a   1.000
_cell.length_b   1.000
_cell.length_c   1.000
_cell.angle_alpha   90.00
_cell.angle_beta   90.00
_cell.angle_gamma   90.00
#
_symmetry.space_group_name_H-M   'P 1'
#
loop_
_entity.id
_entity.type
_entity.pdbx_description
1 polymer ?
#
loop_
_entity_poly.entity_id
_entity_poly.type
_entity_poly.pdbx_seq_one_letter_code
_entity_poly.pdbx_strand_id
1 'polypeptide(L)'
;MFLNAAAAVGLALMQPAHADPAITREAVDRMEEVLLLRSEDGLLTTEMVGPLIVVSATPRYEDSAEWFETRVLEALGGVYGEDTLRLCSACTLPRTYVDDGRLEYTAGVTSISEVVRLDDRTRGAAPPARAGVWLAETPTGVSVRVVELSTGRVLFAQNIDPDLSDTMRTARSYTRAEELERRARGDSLTQSFVDVGLVPGQHVSLDWTDQWGRQNRRLSGVSLSLFDPVLGVGAAHHRVTRLFNTTVGAKVLLSLPTAVVQSVSDGGDQVLDPLVTAAGVVRVPIGRSNYGVLMAVSTNGQVGFGISLLNVSFLPFLP
;
A
#
# COMPACT_ATOMS: atom_id res chain seq x y z
N MET A 1 1.73 8.95 56.75
CA MET A 1 0.45 9.23 56.05
C MET A 1 0.59 9.32 54.53
N PHE A 2 1.69 8.82 53.91
CA PHE A 2 1.93 8.92 52.45
C PHE A 2 1.99 7.57 51.71
N LEU A 3 1.82 6.43 52.39
CA LEU A 3 1.94 5.10 51.75
C LEU A 3 0.67 4.62 51.03
N ASN A 4 -0.50 5.23 51.27
CA ASN A 4 -1.76 4.75 50.69
C ASN A 4 -2.10 5.33 49.30
N ALA A 5 -1.37 6.34 48.82
CA ALA A 5 -1.65 6.96 47.51
C ALA A 5 -1.04 6.18 46.33
N ALA A 6 0.11 5.53 46.52
CA ALA A 6 0.80 4.81 45.44
C ALA A 6 0.07 3.50 45.05
N ALA A 7 -0.58 2.82 46.00
CA ALA A 7 -1.33 1.59 45.73
C ALA A 7 -2.62 1.85 44.92
N ALA A 8 -3.23 3.03 45.06
CA ALA A 8 -4.44 3.40 44.30
C ALA A 8 -4.14 3.72 42.82
N VAL A 9 -2.96 4.28 42.52
CA VAL A 9 -2.56 4.59 41.13
C VAL A 9 -2.18 3.32 40.34
N GLY A 10 -1.62 2.31 41.01
CA GLY A 10 -1.28 1.03 40.37
C GLY A 10 -2.50 0.21 39.92
N LEU A 11 -3.63 0.27 40.66
CA LEU A 11 -4.86 -0.45 40.29
C LEU A 11 -5.67 0.25 39.19
N ALA A 12 -5.60 1.58 39.09
CA ALA A 12 -6.30 2.35 38.05
C ALA A 12 -5.69 2.16 36.65
N LEU A 13 -4.43 1.74 36.54
CA LEU A 13 -3.76 1.44 35.27
C LEU A 13 -4.02 0.02 34.76
N MET A 14 -4.71 -0.81 35.55
CA MET A 14 -5.19 -2.13 35.15
C MET A 14 -6.71 -2.16 35.03
N GLN A 15 -7.32 -1.07 34.55
CA GLN A 15 -8.67 -1.21 34.03
C GLN A 15 -8.57 -2.18 32.84
N PRO A 16 -9.34 -3.29 32.84
CA PRO A 16 -9.53 -4.05 31.61
C PRO A 16 -9.93 -3.02 30.56
N ALA A 17 -9.32 -3.07 29.38
CA ALA A 17 -9.87 -2.37 28.23
C ALA A 17 -11.27 -2.95 28.02
N HIS A 18 -12.26 -2.33 28.67
CA HIS A 18 -13.67 -2.61 28.48
C HIS A 18 -13.91 -2.06 27.08
N ALA A 19 -13.96 -2.97 26.11
CA ALA A 19 -14.39 -2.58 24.79
C ALA A 19 -15.81 -2.07 24.94
N ASP A 20 -15.98 -0.82 24.59
CA ASP A 20 -17.27 -0.16 24.60
C ASP A 20 -18.08 -0.71 23.41
N PRO A 21 -19.24 -1.35 23.64
CA PRO A 21 -20.12 -1.80 22.55
C PRO A 21 -20.45 -0.68 21.55
N ALA A 22 -20.39 0.59 21.97
CA ALA A 22 -20.54 1.74 21.08
C ALA A 22 -19.40 1.83 20.04
N ILE A 23 -18.16 1.53 20.42
CA ILE A 23 -17.00 1.50 19.51
C ILE A 23 -17.20 0.43 18.43
N THR A 24 -17.66 -0.76 18.81
CA THR A 24 -17.92 -1.83 17.84
C THR A 24 -19.06 -1.46 16.89
N ARG A 25 -20.15 -0.86 17.40
CA ARG A 25 -21.26 -0.40 16.55
C ARG A 25 -20.77 0.62 15.52
N GLU A 26 -20.05 1.64 15.98
CA GLU A 26 -19.49 2.65 15.09
C GLU A 26 -18.50 2.01 14.09
N ALA A 27 -17.68 1.05 14.51
CA ALA A 27 -16.78 0.33 13.61
C ALA A 27 -17.52 -0.48 12.53
N VAL A 28 -18.68 -1.09 12.85
CA VAL A 28 -19.52 -1.78 11.86
C VAL A 28 -20.17 -0.77 10.91
N ASP A 29 -20.61 0.38 11.39
CA ASP A 29 -21.15 1.46 10.54
C ASP A 29 -20.07 2.01 9.60
N ARG A 30 -18.84 2.20 10.10
CA ARG A 30 -17.68 2.56 9.26
C ARG A 30 -17.31 1.48 8.26
N MET A 31 -17.48 0.21 8.61
CA MET A 31 -17.27 -0.90 7.69
C MET A 31 -18.24 -0.82 6.52
N GLU A 32 -19.52 -0.54 6.77
CA GLU A 32 -20.53 -0.31 5.74
C GLU A 32 -20.09 0.81 4.78
N GLU A 33 -19.71 1.98 5.32
CA GLU A 33 -19.22 3.12 4.53
C GLU A 33 -18.00 2.76 3.67
N VAL A 34 -16.99 2.09 4.26
CA VAL A 34 -15.77 1.70 3.55
C VAL A 34 -16.07 0.71 2.43
N LEU A 35 -16.91 -0.30 2.69
CA LEU A 35 -17.27 -1.29 1.68
C LEU A 35 -18.10 -0.68 0.55
N LEU A 36 -19.01 0.25 0.87
CA LEU A 36 -19.77 1.00 -0.12
C LEU A 36 -18.85 1.78 -1.06
N LEU A 37 -17.89 2.54 -0.51
CA LEU A 37 -16.90 3.27 -1.30
C LEU A 37 -16.07 2.35 -2.21
N ARG A 38 -15.65 1.17 -1.72
CA ARG A 38 -14.91 0.20 -2.54
C ARG A 38 -15.76 -0.41 -3.66
N SER A 39 -17.05 -0.58 -3.42
CA SER A 39 -18.01 -1.02 -4.44
C SER A 39 -18.15 0.05 -5.52
N GLU A 40 -18.36 1.32 -5.14
CA GLU A 40 -18.49 2.47 -6.04
C GLU A 40 -17.22 2.72 -6.89
N ASP A 41 -16.04 2.55 -6.30
CA ASP A 41 -14.74 2.64 -6.99
C ASP A 41 -14.49 1.48 -7.99
N GLY A 42 -15.40 0.50 -8.06
CA GLY A 42 -15.27 -0.67 -8.92
C GLY A 42 -14.25 -1.70 -8.43
N LEU A 43 -13.77 -1.58 -7.18
CA LEU A 43 -12.76 -2.47 -6.60
C LEU A 43 -13.39 -3.70 -5.96
N LEU A 44 -14.63 -3.60 -5.46
CA LEU A 44 -15.34 -4.68 -4.77
C LEU A 44 -16.83 -4.70 -5.17
N THR A 45 -17.11 -4.74 -6.48
CA THR A 45 -18.49 -4.72 -7.01
C THR A 45 -19.27 -5.97 -6.64
N THR A 46 -20.59 -5.86 -6.54
CA THR A 46 -21.51 -6.99 -6.34
C THR A 46 -21.32 -8.08 -7.39
N GLU A 47 -20.99 -7.72 -8.64
CA GLU A 47 -20.67 -8.67 -9.69
C GLU A 47 -19.38 -9.46 -9.43
N MET A 48 -18.44 -8.97 -8.62
CA MET A 48 -17.23 -9.71 -8.26
C MET A 48 -17.44 -10.63 -7.08
N VAL A 49 -18.20 -10.19 -6.06
CA VAL A 49 -18.36 -10.90 -4.78
C VAL A 49 -19.64 -11.72 -4.66
N GLY A 50 -20.72 -11.35 -5.35
CA GLY A 50 -22.05 -11.94 -5.20
C GLY A 50 -22.27 -13.18 -6.07
N PRO A 51 -22.92 -14.26 -5.57
CA PRO A 51 -23.48 -14.39 -4.22
C PRO A 51 -22.41 -14.51 -3.13
N LEU A 52 -22.66 -13.87 -2.00
CA LEU A 52 -21.71 -13.69 -0.90
C LEU A 52 -22.16 -14.52 0.31
N ILE A 53 -21.26 -15.34 0.85
CA ILE A 53 -21.53 -16.16 2.04
C ILE A 53 -20.85 -15.55 3.28
N VAL A 54 -21.62 -15.27 4.33
CA VAL A 54 -21.08 -14.86 5.62
C VAL A 54 -20.66 -16.12 6.37
N VAL A 55 -19.35 -16.34 6.44
CA VAL A 55 -18.75 -17.56 6.99
C VAL A 55 -18.68 -17.48 8.50
N SER A 56 -18.32 -16.32 9.04
CA SER A 56 -18.33 -16.06 10.48
C SER A 56 -18.56 -14.58 10.76
N ALA A 57 -19.37 -14.30 11.79
CA ALA A 57 -19.46 -13.00 12.44
C ALA A 57 -19.27 -13.23 13.94
N THR A 58 -18.02 -13.23 14.40
CA THR A 58 -17.70 -13.65 15.76
C THR A 58 -17.61 -12.44 16.69
N PRO A 59 -18.56 -12.27 17.63
CA PRO A 59 -18.43 -11.29 18.70
C PRO A 59 -17.30 -11.72 19.64
N ARG A 60 -16.56 -10.74 20.15
CA ARG A 60 -15.51 -10.92 21.14
C ARG A 60 -16.03 -10.72 22.55
N TYR A 61 -17.04 -9.88 22.71
CA TYR A 61 -17.58 -9.48 24.00
C TYR A 61 -18.98 -10.05 24.24
N GLU A 62 -19.32 -10.27 25.50
CA GLU A 62 -20.66 -10.77 25.88
C GLU A 62 -21.75 -9.74 25.52
N ASP A 63 -21.47 -8.44 25.74
CA ASP A 63 -22.38 -7.34 25.44
C ASP A 63 -22.68 -7.15 23.94
N SER A 64 -21.82 -7.67 23.06
CA SER A 64 -22.02 -7.63 21.61
C SER A 64 -22.68 -8.89 21.05
N ALA A 65 -22.73 -9.98 21.83
CA ALA A 65 -23.13 -11.30 21.33
C ALA A 65 -24.56 -11.35 20.78
N GLU A 66 -25.49 -10.57 21.35
CA GLU A 66 -26.90 -10.59 20.93
C GLU A 66 -27.18 -9.80 19.64
N TRP A 67 -26.34 -8.81 19.30
CA TRP A 67 -26.64 -7.88 18.21
C TRP A 67 -25.59 -7.85 17.09
N PHE A 68 -24.35 -8.30 17.35
CA PHE A 68 -23.23 -8.13 16.42
C PHE A 68 -23.47 -8.81 15.07
N GLU A 69 -23.90 -10.08 15.07
CA GLU A 69 -24.16 -10.84 13.85
C GLU A 69 -25.27 -10.20 13.00
N THR A 70 -26.37 -9.80 13.65
CA THR A 70 -27.49 -9.11 12.99
C THR A 70 -27.04 -7.80 12.35
N ARG A 71 -26.32 -6.95 13.09
CA ARG A 71 -25.84 -5.66 12.58
C ARG A 71 -24.85 -5.83 11.42
N VAL A 72 -23.99 -6.85 11.48
CA VAL A 72 -23.07 -7.19 10.39
C VAL A 72 -23.82 -7.62 9.14
N LEU A 73 -24.87 -8.43 9.27
CA LEU A 73 -25.70 -8.85 8.14
C LEU A 73 -26.45 -7.66 7.52
N GLU A 74 -26.99 -6.75 8.34
CA GLU A 74 -27.60 -5.50 7.88
C GLU A 74 -26.61 -4.63 7.11
N ALA A 75 -25.41 -4.40 7.65
CA ALA A 75 -24.37 -3.60 7.02
C ALA A 75 -23.92 -4.19 5.68
N LEU A 76 -23.70 -5.50 5.61
CA LEU A 76 -23.38 -6.18 4.34
C LEU A 76 -24.57 -6.12 3.36
N GLY A 77 -25.80 -6.20 3.87
CA GLY A 77 -27.04 -6.14 3.10
C GLY A 77 -27.23 -4.79 2.44
N GLY A 78 -26.93 -3.72 3.17
CA GLY A 78 -26.91 -2.35 2.65
C GLY A 78 -25.93 -2.16 1.49
N VAL A 79 -24.78 -2.83 1.52
CA VAL A 79 -23.74 -2.69 0.48
C VAL A 79 -23.97 -3.58 -0.74
N TYR A 80 -24.29 -4.87 -0.54
CA TYR A 80 -24.34 -5.85 -1.64
C TYR A 80 -25.75 -6.26 -2.05
N GLY A 81 -26.76 -5.88 -1.27
CA GLY A 81 -28.15 -6.31 -1.43
C GLY A 81 -28.45 -7.60 -0.67
N GLU A 82 -29.58 -7.62 0.04
CA GLU A 82 -30.00 -8.71 0.92
C GLU A 82 -30.13 -10.05 0.18
N ASP A 83 -30.63 -10.05 -1.06
CA ASP A 83 -30.81 -11.25 -1.89
C ASP A 83 -29.50 -11.94 -2.27
N THR A 84 -28.36 -11.25 -2.14
CA THR A 84 -27.05 -11.78 -2.47
C THR A 84 -26.34 -12.44 -1.29
N LEU A 85 -26.86 -12.25 -0.08
CA LEU A 85 -26.22 -12.69 1.17
C LEU A 85 -26.78 -14.01 1.65
N ARG A 86 -25.89 -14.88 2.10
CA ARG A 86 -26.24 -16.13 2.79
C ARG A 86 -25.42 -16.29 4.05
N LEU A 87 -26.07 -16.55 5.17
CA LEU A 87 -25.39 -16.89 6.42
C LEU A 87 -25.04 -18.38 6.44
N CYS A 88 -23.77 -18.71 6.61
CA CYS A 88 -23.34 -20.09 6.83
C CYS A 88 -23.35 -20.42 8.33
N SER A 89 -24.52 -20.64 8.91
CA SER A 89 -24.64 -21.04 10.33
C SER A 89 -23.85 -22.31 10.65
N ALA A 90 -23.70 -23.19 9.66
CA ALA A 90 -22.94 -24.40 9.81
C ALA A 90 -21.42 -24.10 9.93
N CYS A 91 -20.90 -23.06 9.28
CA CYS A 91 -19.46 -22.77 9.19
C CYS A 91 -18.80 -22.37 10.52
N THR A 92 -19.59 -22.04 11.54
CA THR A 92 -19.12 -21.65 12.88
C THR A 92 -19.24 -22.77 13.91
N LEU A 93 -19.94 -23.86 13.60
CA LEU A 93 -20.14 -24.98 14.52
C LEU A 93 -18.92 -25.92 14.52
N PRO A 94 -18.45 -26.41 15.69
CA PRO A 94 -17.50 -27.50 15.76
C PRO A 94 -18.07 -28.75 15.12
N ARG A 95 -17.22 -29.54 14.45
CA ARG A 95 -17.69 -30.70 13.69
C ARG A 95 -16.84 -31.92 13.89
N THR A 96 -17.53 -33.04 13.78
CA THR A 96 -16.93 -34.35 13.69
C THR A 96 -17.45 -34.99 12.40
N TYR A 97 -16.56 -35.36 11.49
CA TYR A 97 -16.93 -36.13 10.29
C TYR A 97 -15.96 -37.29 10.11
N VAL A 98 -16.38 -38.29 9.33
CA VAL A 98 -15.55 -39.46 9.00
C VAL A 98 -15.05 -39.27 7.57
N ASP A 99 -13.74 -39.23 7.40
CA ASP A 99 -13.08 -39.16 6.09
C ASP A 99 -11.92 -40.16 6.06
N ASP A 100 -11.76 -40.89 4.96
CA ASP A 100 -10.77 -41.97 4.80
C ASP A 100 -10.70 -42.97 5.99
N GLY A 101 -11.84 -43.30 6.58
CA GLY A 101 -11.92 -44.23 7.72
C GLY A 101 -11.40 -43.67 9.04
N ARG A 102 -11.12 -42.36 9.12
CA ARG A 102 -10.73 -41.66 10.34
C ARG A 102 -11.83 -40.69 10.76
N LEU A 103 -12.06 -40.61 12.07
CA LEU A 103 -12.93 -39.60 12.66
C LEU A 103 -12.12 -38.32 12.85
N GLU A 104 -12.42 -37.28 12.08
CA GLU A 104 -11.78 -35.97 12.19
C GLU A 104 -12.67 -35.02 13.00
N TYR A 105 -12.09 -34.40 14.02
CA TYR A 105 -12.70 -33.32 14.78
C TYR A 105 -12.08 -32.00 14.35
N THR A 106 -12.88 -31.12 13.75
CA THR A 106 -12.48 -29.77 13.39
C THR A 106 -13.17 -28.78 14.31
N ALA A 107 -12.38 -28.04 15.09
CA ALA A 107 -12.84 -26.90 15.85
C ALA A 107 -12.02 -25.67 15.44
N GLY A 108 -12.69 -24.55 15.19
CA GLY A 108 -12.05 -23.29 14.81
C GLY A 108 -12.35 -22.87 13.38
N VAL A 109 -11.37 -22.23 12.73
CA VAL A 109 -11.55 -21.58 11.43
C VAL A 109 -11.76 -22.63 10.33
N THR A 110 -12.93 -22.57 9.70
CA THR A 110 -13.30 -23.44 8.58
C THR A 110 -12.46 -23.12 7.34
N SER A 111 -11.87 -24.15 6.73
CA SER A 111 -11.10 -24.02 5.49
C SER A 111 -11.99 -23.59 4.32
N ILE A 112 -11.42 -22.94 3.31
CA ILE A 112 -12.19 -22.47 2.14
C ILE A 112 -12.86 -23.64 1.40
N SER A 113 -12.15 -24.77 1.24
CA SER A 113 -12.71 -25.97 0.62
C SER A 113 -13.91 -26.52 1.40
N GLU A 114 -13.88 -26.43 2.73
CA GLU A 114 -14.99 -26.83 3.58
C GLU A 114 -16.17 -25.85 3.48
N VAL A 115 -15.92 -24.53 3.38
CA VAL A 115 -16.96 -23.53 3.12
C VAL A 115 -17.67 -23.83 1.79
N VAL A 116 -16.92 -24.09 0.72
CA VAL A 116 -17.48 -24.45 -0.60
C VAL A 116 -18.31 -25.73 -0.49
N ARG A 117 -17.78 -26.77 0.14
CA ARG A 117 -18.48 -28.04 0.35
C ARG A 117 -19.78 -27.85 1.13
N LEU A 118 -19.83 -26.91 2.06
CA LEU A 118 -21.03 -26.61 2.83
C LEU A 118 -22.06 -25.84 2.04
N ASP A 119 -21.64 -24.80 1.33
CA ASP A 119 -22.49 -24.06 0.41
C ASP A 119 -23.14 -25.01 -0.59
N ASP A 120 -22.37 -25.92 -1.21
CA ASP A 120 -22.87 -26.94 -2.13
C ASP A 120 -23.98 -27.81 -1.50
N ARG A 121 -23.86 -28.16 -0.23
CA ARG A 121 -24.82 -29.03 0.46
C ARG A 121 -26.08 -28.29 0.92
N THR A 122 -25.98 -27.02 1.28
CA THR A 122 -27.10 -26.28 1.90
C THR A 122 -27.82 -25.34 0.94
N ARG A 123 -27.20 -24.92 -0.18
CA ARG A 123 -27.78 -23.89 -1.07
C ARG A 123 -28.99 -24.34 -1.90
N GLY A 124 -29.22 -25.65 -2.03
CA GLY A 124 -30.27 -26.19 -2.89
C GLY A 124 -30.07 -25.78 -4.36
N ALA A 125 -31.06 -25.08 -4.94
CA ALA A 125 -31.02 -24.61 -6.33
C ALA A 125 -30.39 -23.22 -6.50
N ALA A 126 -30.00 -22.54 -5.42
CA ALA A 126 -29.39 -21.22 -5.51
C ALA A 126 -27.99 -21.29 -6.16
N PRO A 127 -27.52 -20.21 -6.83
CA PRO A 127 -26.20 -20.18 -7.43
C PRO A 127 -25.08 -20.37 -6.39
N PRO A 128 -23.90 -20.91 -6.79
CA PRO A 128 -22.76 -21.06 -5.89
C PRO A 128 -22.26 -19.71 -5.36
N ALA A 129 -21.84 -19.68 -4.10
CA ALA A 129 -21.21 -18.49 -3.53
C ALA A 129 -19.88 -18.23 -4.24
N ARG A 130 -19.60 -16.96 -4.59
CA ARG A 130 -18.34 -16.56 -5.23
C ARG A 130 -17.29 -16.14 -4.23
N ALA A 131 -17.71 -15.46 -3.17
CA ALA A 131 -16.84 -15.02 -2.09
C ALA A 131 -17.42 -15.38 -0.73
N GLY A 132 -16.53 -15.56 0.24
CA GLY A 132 -16.83 -15.68 1.66
C GLY A 132 -16.37 -14.46 2.44
N VAL A 133 -17.12 -14.09 3.48
CA VAL A 133 -16.73 -13.03 4.41
C VAL A 133 -16.52 -13.59 5.80
N TRP A 134 -15.38 -13.25 6.39
CA TRP A 134 -15.06 -13.49 7.79
C TRP A 134 -15.00 -12.16 8.51
N LEU A 135 -15.84 -12.02 9.53
CA LEU A 135 -15.86 -10.88 10.41
C LEU A 135 -15.59 -11.32 11.84
N ALA A 136 -14.74 -10.57 12.52
CA ALA A 136 -14.47 -10.77 13.93
C ALA A 136 -14.31 -9.40 14.62
N GLU A 137 -14.96 -9.28 15.77
CA GLU A 137 -14.75 -8.15 16.65
C GLU A 137 -13.34 -8.17 17.26
N THR A 138 -12.73 -7.00 17.35
CA THR A 138 -11.37 -6.78 17.84
C THR A 138 -11.41 -5.76 18.99
N PRO A 139 -10.32 -5.61 19.77
CA PRO A 139 -10.29 -4.63 20.87
C PRO A 139 -10.54 -3.18 20.46
N THR A 140 -10.35 -2.84 19.19
CA THR A 140 -10.42 -1.47 18.68
C THR A 140 -11.51 -1.26 17.63
N GLY A 141 -12.26 -2.31 17.25
CA GLY A 141 -13.26 -2.24 16.19
C GLY A 141 -13.53 -3.61 15.56
N VAL A 142 -13.62 -3.69 14.24
CA VAL A 142 -13.93 -4.94 13.51
C VAL A 142 -12.86 -5.29 12.48
N SER A 143 -12.56 -6.57 12.36
CA SER A 143 -11.75 -7.11 11.27
C SER A 143 -12.66 -7.74 10.23
N VAL A 144 -12.47 -7.38 8.97
CA VAL A 144 -13.25 -7.91 7.85
C VAL A 144 -12.30 -8.48 6.80
N ARG A 145 -12.64 -9.66 6.29
CA ARG A 145 -11.92 -10.33 5.20
C ARG A 145 -12.92 -10.88 4.19
N VAL A 146 -12.80 -10.46 2.94
CA VAL A 146 -13.55 -10.99 1.80
C VAL A 146 -12.60 -11.81 0.94
N VAL A 147 -12.90 -13.09 0.74
CA VAL A 147 -12.04 -14.03 0.02
C VAL A 147 -12.84 -14.71 -1.08
N GLU A 148 -12.28 -14.75 -2.28
CA GLU A 148 -12.83 -15.50 -3.40
C GLU A 148 -12.73 -17.01 -3.14
N LEU A 149 -13.86 -17.72 -3.15
CA LEU A 149 -13.92 -19.12 -2.73
C LEU A 149 -13.30 -20.09 -3.74
N SER A 150 -13.29 -19.74 -5.03
CA SER A 150 -12.74 -20.59 -6.09
C SER A 150 -11.20 -20.60 -6.12
N THR A 151 -10.57 -19.48 -5.74
CA THR A 151 -9.11 -19.29 -5.84
C THR A 151 -8.42 -19.17 -4.47
N GLY A 152 -9.18 -18.85 -3.43
CA GLY A 152 -8.64 -18.45 -2.12
C GLY A 152 -7.97 -17.07 -2.12
N ARG A 153 -8.12 -16.29 -3.19
CA ARG A 153 -7.59 -14.94 -3.27
C ARG A 153 -8.33 -14.01 -2.32
N VAL A 154 -7.59 -13.30 -1.48
CA VAL A 154 -8.13 -12.24 -0.64
C VAL A 154 -8.49 -11.05 -1.53
N LEU A 155 -9.79 -10.73 -1.61
CA LEU A 155 -10.30 -9.58 -2.36
C LEU A 155 -10.25 -8.31 -1.51
N PHE A 156 -10.48 -8.43 -0.21
CA PHE A 156 -10.44 -7.34 0.74
C PHE A 156 -10.05 -7.86 2.12
N ALA A 157 -9.19 -7.14 2.84
CA ALA A 157 -8.86 -7.45 4.23
C ALA A 157 -8.44 -6.18 4.96
N GLN A 158 -9.17 -5.82 6.02
CA GLN A 158 -8.90 -4.60 6.77
C GLN A 158 -9.39 -4.71 8.22
N ASN A 159 -8.68 -4.04 9.12
CA ASN A 159 -9.17 -3.73 10.46
C ASN A 159 -9.76 -2.31 10.42
N ILE A 160 -11.00 -2.19 10.85
CA ILE A 160 -11.79 -0.97 10.80
C ILE A 160 -12.11 -0.58 12.23
N ASP A 161 -11.59 0.56 12.63
CA ASP A 161 -11.78 1.20 13.92
C ASP A 161 -12.48 2.57 13.71
N PRO A 162 -13.23 3.09 14.71
CA PRO A 162 -13.90 4.39 14.57
C PRO A 162 -12.96 5.55 14.21
N ASP A 163 -11.75 5.51 14.77
CA ASP A 163 -10.71 6.54 14.58
C ASP A 163 -9.87 6.34 13.30
N LEU A 164 -10.11 5.27 12.52
CA LEU A 164 -9.36 4.88 11.33
C LEU A 164 -7.83 4.74 11.54
N SER A 165 -7.39 4.64 12.79
CA SER A 165 -6.00 4.53 13.18
C SER A 165 -5.40 3.17 12.82
N ASP A 166 -6.17 2.10 13.02
CA ASP A 166 -5.80 0.75 12.61
C ASP A 166 -5.95 0.56 11.10
N THR A 167 -6.87 1.29 10.47
CA THR A 167 -6.93 1.40 9.01
C THR A 167 -5.62 1.98 8.44
N MET A 168 -5.14 3.10 8.96
CA MET A 168 -3.87 3.70 8.52
C MET A 168 -2.68 2.77 8.77
N ARG A 169 -2.66 2.05 9.90
CA ARG A 169 -1.61 1.08 10.23
C ARG A 169 -1.64 -0.14 9.30
N THR A 170 -2.84 -0.63 8.98
CA THR A 170 -3.05 -1.77 8.08
C THR A 170 -2.63 -1.39 6.65
N ALA A 171 -3.05 -0.22 6.16
CA ALA A 171 -2.64 0.29 4.86
C ALA A 171 -1.11 0.39 4.73
N ARG A 172 -0.43 0.97 5.73
CA ARG A 172 1.04 1.02 5.76
C ARG A 172 1.68 -0.37 5.74
N SER A 173 1.12 -1.32 6.48
CA SER A 173 1.64 -2.69 6.53
C SER A 173 1.44 -3.42 5.20
N TYR A 174 0.30 -3.23 4.54
CA TYR A 174 0.02 -3.79 3.22
C TYR A 174 0.93 -3.18 2.16
N THR A 175 1.05 -1.85 2.11
CA THR A 175 2.01 -1.17 1.22
C THR A 175 3.43 -1.68 1.46
N ARG A 176 3.84 -1.86 2.72
CA ARG A 176 5.17 -2.40 3.06
C ARG A 176 5.32 -3.85 2.63
N ALA A 177 4.30 -4.69 2.80
CA ALA A 177 4.31 -6.09 2.38
C ALA A 177 4.37 -6.20 0.85
N GLU A 178 3.57 -5.43 0.12
CA GLU A 178 3.63 -5.34 -1.34
C GLU A 178 5.01 -4.85 -1.80
N GLU A 179 5.57 -3.82 -1.16
CA GLU A 179 6.94 -3.36 -1.46
C GLU A 179 7.99 -4.44 -1.19
N LEU A 180 7.89 -5.18 -0.08
CA LEU A 180 8.79 -6.29 0.24
C LEU A 180 8.64 -7.45 -0.75
N GLU A 181 7.43 -7.77 -1.17
CA GLU A 181 7.17 -8.78 -2.20
C GLU A 181 7.69 -8.33 -3.57
N ARG A 182 7.51 -7.05 -3.93
CA ARG A 182 8.12 -6.44 -5.12
C ARG A 182 9.64 -6.51 -5.05
N ARG A 183 10.26 -6.21 -3.89
CA ARG A 183 11.71 -6.37 -3.67
C ARG A 183 12.15 -7.83 -3.78
N ALA A 184 11.41 -8.77 -3.19
CA ALA A 184 11.70 -10.20 -3.25
C ALA A 184 11.63 -10.75 -4.68
N ARG A 185 10.77 -10.19 -5.53
CA ARG A 185 10.70 -10.47 -6.97
C ARG A 185 11.74 -9.73 -7.81
N GLY A 186 12.49 -8.80 -7.21
CA GLY A 186 13.46 -7.95 -7.91
C GLY A 186 12.83 -6.78 -8.68
N ASP A 187 11.55 -6.45 -8.43
CA ASP A 187 10.78 -5.42 -9.14
C ASP A 187 10.97 -4.00 -8.57
N SER A 188 11.45 -3.88 -7.33
CA SER A 188 11.77 -2.61 -6.69
C SER A 188 13.20 -2.24 -7.04
N LEU A 189 13.35 -1.40 -8.06
CA LEU A 189 14.65 -0.87 -8.45
C LEU A 189 14.67 0.62 -8.13
N THR A 190 15.21 0.98 -6.97
CA THR A 190 15.76 2.33 -6.81
C THR A 190 16.87 2.47 -7.85
N GLN A 191 16.70 3.40 -8.77
CA GLN A 191 17.60 3.67 -9.87
C GLN A 191 18.37 4.94 -9.56
N SER A 192 19.69 4.85 -9.62
CA SER A 192 20.58 5.99 -9.61
C SER A 192 21.04 6.32 -11.04
N PHE A 193 20.95 7.59 -11.42
CA PHE A 193 21.47 8.09 -12.69
C PHE A 193 22.57 9.09 -12.43
N VAL A 194 23.73 8.93 -13.08
CA VAL A 194 24.77 9.98 -13.10
C VAL A 194 24.84 10.51 -14.52
N ASP A 195 24.34 11.72 -14.69
CA ASP A 195 24.28 12.42 -15.97
C ASP A 195 25.47 13.36 -16.09
N VAL A 196 26.23 13.25 -17.18
CA VAL A 196 27.36 14.12 -17.50
C VAL A 196 27.22 14.61 -18.94
N GLY A 197 26.71 15.84 -19.11
CA GLY A 197 26.67 16.59 -20.36
C GLY A 197 27.80 17.61 -20.39
N LEU A 198 28.55 17.70 -21.50
CA LEU A 198 29.74 18.55 -21.58
C LEU A 198 29.70 19.60 -22.69
N VAL A 199 28.82 19.45 -23.70
CA VAL A 199 28.80 20.32 -24.89
C VAL A 199 27.37 20.58 -25.35
N PRO A 200 27.01 21.82 -25.75
CA PRO A 200 27.73 23.08 -25.54
C PRO A 200 27.66 23.61 -24.09
N GLY A 201 26.72 23.15 -23.28
CA GLY A 201 26.60 23.44 -21.85
C GLY A 201 27.07 22.27 -20.98
N GLN A 202 27.55 22.58 -19.78
CA GLN A 202 27.90 21.57 -18.78
C GLN A 202 26.68 21.26 -17.92
N HIS A 203 26.30 19.98 -17.84
CA HIS A 203 25.23 19.51 -16.98
C HIS A 203 25.71 18.27 -16.25
N VAL A 204 25.88 18.36 -14.94
CA VAL A 204 26.24 17.21 -14.11
C VAL A 204 25.17 17.03 -13.05
N SER A 205 24.48 15.90 -13.08
CA SER A 205 23.48 15.59 -12.06
C SER A 205 23.49 14.14 -11.62
N LEU A 206 23.08 13.93 -10.38
CA LEU A 206 22.92 12.65 -9.73
C LEU A 206 21.46 12.53 -9.29
N ASP A 207 20.74 11.60 -9.89
CA ASP A 207 19.34 11.34 -9.55
C ASP A 207 19.23 10.04 -8.78
N TRP A 208 18.46 10.05 -7.69
CA TRP A 208 17.95 8.84 -7.04
C TRP A 208 16.46 8.79 -7.23
N THR A 209 15.98 7.75 -7.91
CA THR A 209 14.59 7.64 -8.30
C THR A 209 14.03 6.25 -8.02
N ASP A 210 12.78 6.21 -7.58
CA ASP A 210 12.05 4.97 -7.37
C ASP A 210 11.10 4.71 -8.54
N GLN A 211 11.08 3.46 -9.00
CA GLN A 211 10.16 3.00 -10.04
C GLN A 211 8.77 2.71 -9.47
N TRP A 212 7.72 3.24 -10.12
CA TRP A 212 6.34 3.07 -9.69
C TRP A 212 5.34 2.89 -10.84
N GLY A 213 4.11 2.54 -10.47
CA GLY A 213 3.00 2.26 -11.37
C GLY A 213 2.96 0.81 -11.88
N ARG A 214 1.81 0.41 -12.44
CA ARG A 214 1.52 -1.00 -12.82
C ARG A 214 2.53 -1.64 -13.80
N GLN A 215 3.31 -0.82 -14.52
CA GLN A 215 4.28 -1.28 -15.52
C GLN A 215 5.74 -0.92 -15.14
N ASN A 216 6.01 -0.38 -13.94
CA ASN A 216 7.34 0.09 -13.51
C ASN A 216 8.02 1.04 -14.52
N ARG A 217 7.22 1.83 -15.25
CA ARG A 217 7.70 2.72 -16.30
C ARG A 217 7.87 4.16 -15.85
N ARG A 218 7.44 4.51 -14.65
CA ARG A 218 7.53 5.86 -14.11
C ARG A 218 8.58 5.85 -13.02
N LEU A 219 9.47 6.83 -13.04
CA LEU A 219 10.48 7.03 -12.03
C LEU A 219 10.25 8.41 -11.41
N SER A 220 10.27 8.50 -10.09
CA SER A 220 10.25 9.78 -9.40
C SER A 220 11.25 9.76 -8.26
N GLY A 221 11.86 10.90 -7.96
CA GLY A 221 12.72 10.99 -6.80
C GLY A 221 13.47 12.32 -6.72
N VAL A 222 14.66 12.27 -6.15
CA VAL A 222 15.47 13.44 -5.83
C VAL A 222 16.62 13.55 -6.83
N SER A 223 16.92 14.79 -7.25
CA SER A 223 18.06 15.11 -8.09
C SER A 223 18.98 16.09 -7.38
N LEU A 224 20.28 15.83 -7.49
CA LEU A 224 21.35 16.76 -7.13
C LEU A 224 22.04 17.21 -8.42
N SER A 225 22.22 18.52 -8.60
CA SER A 225 22.96 19.08 -9.74
C SER A 225 24.21 19.82 -9.26
N LEU A 226 25.30 19.69 -10.01
CA LEU A 226 26.61 20.31 -9.78
C LEU A 226 26.98 21.34 -10.85
N PHE A 227 26.28 21.36 -11.99
CA PHE A 227 26.46 22.36 -13.05
C PHE A 227 25.11 22.58 -13.75
N ASP A 228 24.65 23.83 -13.73
CA ASP A 228 23.30 24.30 -14.12
C ASP A 228 22.13 23.69 -13.31
N PRO A 229 21.83 24.25 -12.12
CA PRO A 229 22.57 25.28 -11.37
C PRO A 229 23.88 24.73 -10.76
N VAL A 230 24.78 25.61 -10.30
CA VAL A 230 26.11 25.25 -9.75
C VAL A 230 25.98 24.26 -8.58
N LEU A 231 24.99 24.44 -7.73
CA LEU A 231 24.60 23.45 -6.72
C LEU A 231 23.09 23.53 -6.54
N GLY A 232 22.39 22.46 -6.89
CA GLY A 232 20.93 22.41 -6.78
C GLY A 232 20.42 21.09 -6.24
N VAL A 233 19.32 21.16 -5.50
CA VAL A 233 18.55 19.99 -5.04
C VAL A 233 17.13 20.13 -5.55
N GLY A 234 16.54 19.04 -5.99
CA GLY A 234 15.17 19.09 -6.46
C GLY A 234 14.53 17.76 -6.74
N ALA A 235 13.41 17.81 -7.43
CA ALA A 235 12.61 16.64 -7.78
C ALA A 235 12.85 16.26 -9.25
N ALA A 236 12.98 14.96 -9.49
CA ALA A 236 13.07 14.38 -10.82
C ALA A 236 11.84 13.51 -11.09
N HIS A 237 11.31 13.59 -12.30
CA HIS A 237 10.29 12.68 -12.81
C HIS A 237 10.65 12.21 -14.21
N HIS A 238 10.71 10.90 -14.41
CA HIS A 238 11.02 10.28 -15.68
C HIS A 238 10.02 9.20 -16.05
N ARG A 239 9.96 8.91 -17.35
CA ARG A 239 9.17 7.84 -17.92
C ARG A 239 10.01 7.05 -18.92
N VAL A 240 10.03 5.74 -18.74
CA VAL A 240 10.62 4.80 -19.71
C VAL A 240 9.63 4.60 -20.85
N THR A 241 10.09 4.87 -22.07
CA THR A 241 9.35 4.65 -23.31
C THR A 241 9.77 3.33 -23.96
N ARG A 242 8.92 2.79 -24.85
CA ARG A 242 9.22 1.52 -25.55
C ARG A 242 10.26 1.69 -26.65
N LEU A 243 10.49 2.92 -27.12
CA LEU A 243 11.42 3.21 -28.19
C LEU A 243 12.85 3.15 -27.62
N PHE A 244 13.58 2.08 -27.93
CA PHE A 244 14.95 1.82 -27.44
C PHE A 244 15.10 1.87 -25.91
N ASN A 245 14.04 1.60 -25.15
CA ASN A 245 14.02 1.78 -23.68
C ASN A 245 14.47 3.20 -23.24
N THR A 246 14.16 4.21 -24.06
CA THR A 246 14.56 5.60 -23.81
C THR A 246 13.83 6.14 -22.59
N THR A 247 14.57 6.71 -21.64
CA THR A 247 14.03 7.40 -20.47
C THR A 247 13.89 8.87 -20.79
N VAL A 248 12.68 9.40 -20.69
CA VAL A 248 12.35 10.82 -20.95
C VAL A 248 11.74 11.41 -19.70
N GLY A 249 12.18 12.59 -19.28
CA GLY A 249 11.59 13.25 -18.13
C GLY A 249 12.01 14.68 -17.95
N ALA A 250 11.69 15.20 -16.77
CA ALA A 250 12.03 16.54 -16.36
C ALA A 250 12.48 16.55 -14.91
N LYS A 251 13.31 17.52 -14.58
CA LYS A 251 13.78 17.81 -13.23
C LYS A 251 13.49 19.27 -12.93
N VAL A 252 13.13 19.56 -11.70
CA VAL A 252 13.00 20.94 -11.19
C VAL A 252 13.97 21.06 -10.03
N LEU A 253 14.93 21.97 -10.16
CA LEU A 253 16.06 22.14 -9.27
C LEU A 253 15.95 23.51 -8.62
N LEU A 254 16.11 23.56 -7.30
CA LEU A 254 16.26 24.78 -6.54
C LEU A 254 17.74 25.00 -6.28
N SER A 255 18.26 26.17 -6.61
CA SER A 255 19.65 26.51 -6.30
C SER A 255 19.82 26.61 -4.78
N LEU A 256 20.91 26.05 -4.28
CA LEU A 256 21.24 26.18 -2.86
C LEU A 256 21.70 27.62 -2.58
N PRO A 257 21.36 28.19 -1.41
CA PRO A 257 21.76 29.54 -1.06
C PRO A 257 23.27 29.75 -1.18
N THR A 258 23.69 30.93 -1.64
CA THR A 258 25.09 31.31 -1.87
C THR A 258 25.98 31.08 -0.64
N ALA A 259 25.42 31.12 0.58
CA ALA A 259 26.14 30.82 1.82
C ALA A 259 26.66 29.37 1.90
N VAL A 260 25.92 28.40 1.34
CA VAL A 260 26.36 27.00 1.26
C VAL A 260 27.42 26.85 0.19
N VAL A 261 27.25 27.52 -0.95
CA VAL A 261 28.20 27.50 -2.08
C VAL A 261 29.54 28.12 -1.67
N GLN A 262 29.54 29.25 -0.96
CA GLN A 262 30.75 29.93 -0.48
C GLN A 262 31.52 29.14 0.58
N SER A 263 30.87 28.24 1.33
CA SER A 263 31.57 27.33 2.24
C SER A 263 32.36 26.23 1.50
N VAL A 264 32.08 26.03 0.21
CA VAL A 264 32.71 25.02 -0.65
C VAL A 264 33.65 25.65 -1.68
N SER A 265 33.45 26.91 -2.09
CA SER A 265 34.33 27.63 -3.00
C SER A 265 35.05 28.80 -2.33
N ASP A 266 36.38 28.74 -2.23
CA ASP A 266 37.25 29.82 -1.73
C ASP A 266 37.28 31.10 -2.63
N GLY A 267 36.47 31.14 -3.69
CA GLY A 267 36.38 32.26 -4.64
C GLY A 267 35.18 33.16 -4.36
N GLY A 268 35.44 34.44 -4.09
CA GLY A 268 34.44 35.46 -3.75
C GLY A 268 33.52 35.95 -4.88
N ASP A 269 33.19 35.09 -5.85
CA ASP A 269 32.27 35.45 -6.92
C ASP A 269 30.81 35.30 -6.47
N GLN A 270 30.02 36.36 -6.66
CA GLN A 270 28.58 36.31 -6.47
C GLN A 270 27.96 35.49 -7.59
N VAL A 271 27.68 34.21 -7.33
CA VAL A 271 26.95 33.34 -8.26
C VAL A 271 25.49 33.80 -8.28
N LEU A 272 25.13 34.60 -9.28
CA LEU A 272 23.75 34.92 -9.66
C LEU A 272 23.15 33.71 -10.37
N ASP A 273 22.83 32.66 -9.61
CA ASP A 273 22.10 31.51 -10.12
C ASP A 273 20.58 31.73 -10.02
N PRO A 274 19.79 31.39 -11.05
CA PRO A 274 18.33 31.43 -10.96
C PRO A 274 17.85 30.54 -9.82
N LEU A 275 16.91 31.06 -9.02
CA LEU A 275 16.39 30.38 -7.82
C LEU A 275 15.77 29.01 -8.15
N VAL A 276 15.19 28.88 -9.34
CA VAL A 276 14.53 27.67 -9.83
C VAL A 276 14.97 27.42 -11.27
N THR A 277 15.47 26.22 -11.55
CA THR A 277 15.83 25.76 -12.90
C THR A 277 15.04 24.50 -13.23
N ALA A 278 14.39 24.46 -14.39
CA ALA A 278 13.80 23.23 -14.90
C ALA A 278 14.65 22.67 -16.04
N ALA A 279 14.91 21.36 -16.02
CA ALA A 279 15.69 20.67 -17.04
C ALA A 279 14.91 19.47 -17.60
N GLY A 280 14.70 19.46 -18.91
CA GLY A 280 14.23 18.28 -19.65
C GLY A 280 15.40 17.36 -19.94
N VAL A 281 15.22 16.05 -19.70
CA VAL A 281 16.29 15.05 -19.86
C VAL A 281 15.80 13.85 -20.65
N VAL A 282 16.60 13.44 -21.63
CA VAL A 282 16.42 12.24 -22.44
C VAL A 282 17.67 11.37 -22.32
N ARG A 283 17.48 10.10 -21.96
CA ARG A 283 18.55 9.09 -21.85
C ARG A 283 18.24 7.93 -22.76
N VAL A 284 19.13 7.65 -23.70
CA VAL A 284 19.03 6.51 -24.63
C VAL A 284 20.07 5.47 -24.23
N PRO A 285 19.68 4.31 -23.68
CA PRO A 285 20.65 3.28 -23.29
C PRO A 285 21.42 2.73 -24.50
N ILE A 286 22.72 2.48 -24.33
CA ILE A 286 23.58 1.89 -25.35
C ILE A 286 23.58 0.37 -25.17
N GLY A 287 22.75 -0.31 -25.98
CA GLY A 287 22.65 -1.76 -25.97
C GLY A 287 22.18 -2.32 -24.61
N ARG A 288 22.95 -3.25 -24.04
CA ARG A 288 22.71 -3.84 -22.70
C ARG A 288 23.68 -3.31 -21.63
N SER A 289 24.32 -2.18 -21.89
CA SER A 289 25.30 -1.60 -20.95
C SER A 289 24.64 -0.68 -19.94
N ASN A 290 25.38 -0.35 -18.87
CA ASN A 290 24.99 0.67 -17.89
C ASN A 290 25.31 2.10 -18.36
N TYR A 291 25.49 2.30 -19.67
CA TYR A 291 25.79 3.59 -20.26
C TYR A 291 24.67 3.98 -21.23
N GLY A 292 24.33 5.26 -21.24
CA GLY A 292 23.36 5.84 -22.16
C GLY A 292 23.88 7.15 -22.76
N VAL A 293 23.36 7.50 -23.93
CA VAL A 293 23.51 8.84 -24.48
C VAL A 293 22.53 9.77 -23.76
N LEU A 294 23.03 10.90 -23.30
CA LEU A 294 22.29 11.93 -22.59
C LEU A 294 22.06 13.14 -23.50
N MET A 295 20.83 13.65 -23.48
CA MET A 295 20.49 14.99 -23.93
C MET A 295 19.72 15.71 -22.82
N ALA A 296 20.17 16.89 -22.43
CA ALA A 296 19.55 17.74 -21.43
C ALA A 296 19.29 19.14 -22.02
N VAL A 297 18.16 19.74 -21.67
CA VAL A 297 17.80 21.12 -22.05
C VAL A 297 17.25 21.81 -20.82
N SER A 298 17.85 22.92 -20.40
CA SER A 298 17.41 23.69 -19.24
C SER A 298 16.67 24.97 -19.62
N THR A 299 15.85 25.46 -18.71
CA THR A 299 15.18 26.78 -18.82
C THR A 299 16.16 27.95 -18.84
N ASN A 300 17.41 27.72 -18.44
CA ASN A 300 18.49 28.70 -18.53
C ASN A 300 19.11 28.78 -19.93
N GLY A 301 18.50 28.09 -20.91
CA GLY A 301 18.95 28.04 -22.29
C GLY A 301 20.15 27.14 -22.52
N GLN A 302 20.56 26.35 -21.52
CA GLN A 302 21.67 25.42 -21.68
C GLN A 302 21.19 24.13 -22.34
N VAL A 303 21.99 23.65 -23.28
CA VAL A 303 21.80 22.34 -23.89
C VAL A 303 23.05 21.53 -23.61
N GLY A 304 22.88 20.36 -23.00
CA GLY A 304 23.95 19.44 -22.67
C GLY A 304 23.80 18.13 -23.42
N PHE A 305 24.81 17.74 -24.18
CA PHE A 305 24.96 16.40 -24.73
C PHE A 305 26.09 15.67 -24.01
N GLY A 306 25.89 14.38 -23.73
CA GLY A 306 26.93 13.57 -23.13
C GLY A 306 26.50 12.16 -22.79
N ILE A 307 26.94 11.66 -21.64
CA ILE A 307 26.78 10.28 -21.21
C ILE A 307 25.98 10.25 -19.91
N SER A 308 25.08 9.29 -19.80
CA SER A 308 24.39 8.94 -18.56
C SER A 308 24.86 7.57 -18.12
N LEU A 309 25.33 7.47 -16.88
CA LEU A 309 25.54 6.20 -16.21
C LEU A 309 24.22 5.76 -15.61
N LEU A 310 23.70 4.65 -16.13
CA LEU A 310 22.43 4.05 -15.73
C LEU A 310 22.69 3.04 -14.61
N ASN A 311 21.96 3.16 -13.50
CA ASN A 311 22.00 2.24 -12.37
C ASN A 311 23.39 2.13 -11.70
N VAL A 312 23.89 3.25 -11.20
CA VAL A 312 25.21 3.25 -10.54
C VAL A 312 25.10 2.94 -9.06
N SER A 313 25.51 1.75 -8.66
CA SER A 313 25.67 1.36 -7.26
C SER A 313 26.89 2.06 -6.65
N PHE A 314 26.85 3.38 -6.48
CA PHE A 314 27.95 4.16 -5.89
C PHE A 314 28.05 4.04 -4.37
N LEU A 315 27.04 3.46 -3.71
CA LEU A 315 26.97 3.36 -2.26
C LEU A 315 26.93 1.89 -1.83
N PRO A 316 28.09 1.27 -1.51
CA PRO A 316 28.14 -0.10 -0.99
C PRO A 316 27.52 -0.27 0.42
N PHE A 317 26.96 0.79 1.02
CA PHE A 317 26.53 0.82 2.42
C PHE A 317 25.13 1.40 2.68
N LEU A 318 24.38 1.76 1.63
CA LEU A 318 22.96 2.12 1.78
C LEU A 318 22.11 0.99 1.14
N PRO A 319 21.37 0.22 1.96
CA PRO A 319 20.61 -0.95 1.51
C PRO A 319 19.40 -0.59 0.63
#